data_AF-A0A0F9DTR3-F1
#
_entry.id   AF-A0A0F9DTR3-F1
#
_cell.length_a   1.000
_cell.length_b   1.000
_cell.length_c   1.000
_cell.angle_alpha   90.00
_cell.angle_beta   90.00
_cell.angle_gamma   90.00
#
_symmetry.space_group_name_H-M   'P 1'
#
loop_
_entity.id
_entity.type
_entity.pdbx_description
1 polymer ?
#
loop_
_entity_poly.entity_id
_entity_poly.type
_entity_poly.pdbx_seq_one_letter_code
_entity_poly.pdbx_strand_id
1 'polypeptide(L)'
;MKVLERAWINCLRMWDWISANLPDGFRESSTGMKEFVVESLKRQWLRENKFTKLITSNCFFCAYDKKHGHSCKSCPAALVQKNFLCTDDTHHFAHDPIGFYQYLVKLNSKRGLK
;
A
#
# COMPACT_ATOMS: atom_id res chain seq x y z
N MET A 1 -15.97 9.91 -6.43
CA MET A 1 -16.02 8.48 -6.03
C MET A 1 -15.19 7.55 -6.92
N LYS A 2 -15.44 7.46 -8.25
CA LYS A 2 -14.75 6.50 -9.16
C LYS A 2 -13.21 6.49 -9.12
N VAL A 3 -12.57 7.64 -8.91
CA VAL A 3 -11.10 7.76 -8.85
C VAL A 3 -10.51 7.09 -7.60
N LEU A 4 -11.15 7.25 -6.44
CA LEU A 4 -10.68 6.65 -5.18
C LEU A 4 -10.91 5.13 -5.15
N GLU A 5 -11.96 4.64 -5.79
CA GLU A 5 -12.20 3.20 -5.97
C GLU A 5 -11.15 2.57 -6.88
N ARG A 6 -10.84 3.20 -8.02
CA ARG A 6 -9.76 2.72 -8.90
C ARG A 6 -8.41 2.75 -8.18
N ALA A 7 -8.13 3.80 -7.40
CA ALA A 7 -6.91 3.88 -6.59
C ALA A 7 -6.86 2.75 -5.55
N TRP A 8 -8.00 2.32 -5.01
CA TRP A 8 -8.08 1.22 -4.05
C TRP A 8 -7.78 -0.12 -4.70
N ILE A 9 -8.38 -0.40 -5.86
CA ILE A 9 -8.11 -1.60 -6.63
C ILE A 9 -6.62 -1.67 -7.01
N ASN A 10 -6.03 -0.56 -7.46
CA ASN A 10 -4.61 -0.52 -7.78
C ASN A 10 -3.73 -0.70 -6.54
N CYS A 11 -4.14 -0.17 -5.38
CA CYS A 11 -3.46 -0.42 -4.11
C CYS A 11 -3.44 -1.91 -3.79
N LEU A 12 -4.58 -2.59 -3.87
CA LEU A 12 -4.68 -4.03 -3.61
C LEU A 12 -3.81 -4.84 -4.59
N ARG A 13 -3.88 -4.55 -5.90
CA ARG A 13 -3.08 -5.24 -6.92
C ARG A 13 -1.58 -5.03 -6.74
N MET A 14 -1.17 -3.83 -6.34
CA MET A 14 0.23 -3.53 -6.07
C MET A 14 0.73 -4.32 -4.86
N TRP A 15 -0.05 -4.38 -3.78
CA TRP A 15 0.36 -5.11 -2.58
C TRP A 15 0.35 -6.63 -2.74
N ASP A 16 -0.62 -7.15 -3.51
CA ASP A 16 -0.63 -8.55 -3.94
C ASP A 16 0.68 -8.89 -4.68
N TRP A 17 1.01 -8.11 -5.71
CA TRP A 17 2.23 -8.30 -6.49
C TRP A 17 3.51 -8.13 -5.66
N ILE A 18 3.60 -7.10 -4.81
CA ILE A 18 4.76 -6.90 -3.94
C ILE A 18 4.93 -8.11 -3.02
N SER A 19 3.85 -8.61 -2.41
CA SER A 19 3.90 -9.75 -1.50
C SER A 19 4.39 -11.03 -2.20
N ALA A 20 4.15 -11.16 -3.51
CA ALA A 20 4.58 -12.29 -4.33
C ALA A 20 6.00 -12.13 -4.93
N ASN A 21 6.60 -10.93 -4.86
CA ASN A 21 7.91 -10.63 -5.48
C ASN A 21 8.95 -10.19 -4.44
N LEU A 22 8.75 -10.51 -3.16
CA LEU A 22 9.77 -10.29 -2.14
C LEU A 22 10.99 -11.20 -2.40
N PRO A 23 12.22 -10.69 -2.24
CA PRO A 23 13.41 -11.50 -2.39
C PRO A 23 13.54 -12.51 -1.25
N ASP A 24 14.28 -13.59 -1.50
CA ASP A 24 14.70 -14.51 -0.45
C ASP A 24 15.47 -13.77 0.66
N GLY A 25 15.24 -14.13 1.92
CA GLY A 25 15.86 -13.46 3.07
C GLY A 25 15.26 -12.09 3.43
N PHE A 26 14.15 -11.68 2.78
CA PHE A 26 13.50 -10.40 3.08
C PHE A 26 13.11 -10.28 4.56
N ARG A 27 12.62 -11.36 5.18
CA ARG A 27 12.13 -11.35 6.56
C ARG A 27 13.25 -11.06 7.57
N GLU A 28 14.44 -11.56 7.30
CA GLU A 28 15.66 -11.47 8.12
C GLU A 28 16.42 -10.16 7.89
N SER A 29 16.08 -9.43 6.82
CA SER A 29 16.74 -8.17 6.46
C SER A 29 16.50 -7.07 7.50
N SER A 30 17.45 -6.12 7.58
CA SER A 30 17.32 -4.93 8.42
C SER A 30 16.16 -4.04 7.99
N THR A 31 15.66 -3.19 8.90
CA THR A 31 14.58 -2.24 8.60
C THR A 31 14.84 -1.39 7.36
N GLY A 32 16.02 -0.76 7.28
CA GLY A 32 16.35 0.09 6.13
C GLY A 32 16.41 -0.69 4.81
N MET A 33 16.86 -1.95 4.84
CA MET A 33 16.86 -2.81 3.65
C MET A 33 15.43 -3.18 3.23
N LYS A 34 14.55 -3.52 4.19
CA LYS A 34 13.14 -3.83 3.92
C LYS A 34 12.42 -2.64 3.27
N GLU A 35 12.62 -1.45 3.81
CA GLU A 35 12.06 -0.20 3.25
C GLU A 35 12.55 0.04 1.82
N PHE A 36 13.85 -0.09 1.58
CA PHE A 36 14.44 0.07 0.26
C PHE A 36 13.91 -0.93 -0.76
N VAL A 37 13.81 -2.22 -0.38
CA VAL A 37 13.26 -3.28 -1.25
C VAL A 37 11.81 -2.99 -1.59
N VAL A 38 10.97 -2.68 -0.60
CA VAL A 38 9.55 -2.38 -0.81
C VAL A 38 9.36 -1.14 -1.68
N GLU A 39 10.16 -0.09 -1.49
CA GLU A 39 10.13 1.08 -2.36
C GLU A 39 10.52 0.73 -3.80
N SER A 40 11.55 -0.08 -3.98
CA SER A 40 12.02 -0.53 -5.29
C SER A 40 10.95 -1.34 -6.02
N LEU A 41 10.30 -2.29 -5.33
CA LEU A 41 9.20 -3.09 -5.86
C LEU A 41 7.98 -2.23 -6.21
N LYS A 42 7.62 -1.23 -5.39
CA LYS A 42 6.56 -0.27 -5.74
C LYS A 42 6.86 0.48 -7.03
N ARG A 43 8.09 1.00 -7.18
CA ARG A 43 8.51 1.72 -8.38
C ARG A 43 8.46 0.82 -9.61
N GLN A 44 8.88 -0.43 -9.47
CA GLN A 44 8.80 -1.43 -10.55
C GLN A 44 7.34 -1.69 -10.95
N TRP A 45 6.48 -2.02 -9.99
CA TRP A 45 5.05 -2.28 -10.27
C TRP A 45 4.38 -1.12 -10.99
N LEU A 46 4.65 0.13 -10.57
CA LEU A 46 4.11 1.33 -11.22
C LEU A 46 4.54 1.44 -12.69
N ARG A 47 5.81 1.16 -13.00
CA ARG A 47 6.33 1.17 -14.37
C ARG A 47 5.66 0.09 -15.22
N GLU A 48 5.58 -1.13 -14.71
CA GLU A 48 4.95 -2.27 -15.41
C GLU A 48 3.45 -2.04 -15.67
N ASN A 49 2.77 -1.32 -14.78
CA ASN A 49 1.36 -0.98 -14.90
C ASN A 49 1.11 0.39 -15.58
N LYS A 50 2.10 0.90 -16.32
CA LYS A 50 2.02 2.12 -17.17
C LYS A 50 1.63 3.39 -16.41
N PHE A 51 1.94 3.48 -15.12
CA PHE A 51 1.82 4.74 -14.39
C PHE A 51 2.95 5.66 -14.81
N THR A 52 2.60 6.78 -15.44
CA THR A 52 3.56 7.77 -15.96
C THR A 52 4.06 8.76 -14.91
N LYS A 53 3.42 8.77 -13.73
CA LYS A 53 3.83 9.61 -12.59
C LYS A 53 4.33 8.74 -11.46
N LEU A 54 5.54 9.05 -10.99
CA LEU A 54 6.07 8.45 -9.77
C LEU A 54 5.21 8.90 -8.57
N ILE A 55 4.79 7.91 -7.79
CA ILE A 55 4.15 8.15 -6.51
C ILE A 55 5.29 8.36 -5.52
N THR A 56 5.59 9.61 -5.17
CA THR A 56 6.63 9.97 -4.21
C THR A 56 6.21 9.74 -2.75
N SER A 57 5.07 9.07 -2.54
CA SER A 57 4.46 8.84 -1.24
C SER A 57 4.21 7.34 -1.07
N ASN A 58 4.01 6.90 0.17
CA ASN A 58 3.93 5.48 0.51
C ASN A 58 2.80 4.71 -0.19
N CYS A 59 1.72 5.39 -0.63
CA CYS A 59 0.64 4.80 -1.43
C CYS A 59 -0.12 5.84 -2.29
N PHE A 60 -1.01 5.36 -3.17
CA PHE A 60 -1.90 6.19 -4.00
C PHE A 60 -2.70 7.23 -3.22
N PHE A 61 -3.19 6.85 -2.03
CA PHE A 61 -4.00 7.74 -1.19
C PHE A 61 -3.17 8.79 -0.48
N CYS A 62 -1.97 8.43 0.02
CA CYS A 62 -1.03 9.41 0.55
C CYS A 62 -0.63 10.43 -0.50
N ALA A 63 -0.39 10.00 -1.76
CA ALA A 63 -0.09 10.92 -2.84
C ALA A 63 -1.27 11.84 -3.20
N TYR A 64 -2.49 11.30 -3.17
CA TYR A 64 -3.70 12.11 -3.34
C TYR A 64 -3.83 13.12 -2.20
N ASP A 65 -3.78 12.69 -0.94
CA ASP A 65 -3.98 13.53 0.23
C ASP A 65 -2.88 14.59 0.38
N LYS A 66 -1.61 14.24 0.13
CA LYS A 66 -0.49 15.19 0.14
C LYS A 66 -0.69 16.33 -0.86
N LYS A 67 -1.28 16.04 -2.02
CA LYS A 67 -1.63 17.06 -3.03
C LYS A 67 -2.76 17.99 -2.56
N HIS A 68 -3.61 17.55 -1.64
CA HIS A 68 -4.79 18.28 -1.18
C HIS A 68 -4.68 18.75 0.29
N GLY A 69 -3.49 18.72 0.90
CA GLY A 69 -3.27 19.20 2.27
C GLY A 69 -3.91 18.32 3.35
N HIS A 70 -4.00 17.01 3.12
CA HIS A 70 -4.54 16.04 4.07
C HIS A 70 -3.48 14.99 4.43
N SER A 71 -3.68 14.34 5.58
CA SER A 71 -2.89 13.19 6.01
C SER A 71 -3.79 11.97 6.11
N CYS A 72 -3.75 11.10 5.10
CA CYS A 72 -4.45 9.80 5.06
C CYS A 72 -5.98 9.83 5.23
N LYS A 73 -6.63 10.99 5.17
CA LYS A 73 -8.09 11.15 5.33
C LYS A 73 -8.88 10.47 4.21
N SER A 74 -8.33 10.41 3.00
CA SER A 74 -8.98 9.75 1.87
C SER A 74 -8.69 8.25 1.81
N CYS A 75 -7.96 7.70 2.79
CA CYS A 75 -7.61 6.28 2.82
C CYS A 75 -8.86 5.41 3.03
N PRO A 76 -9.20 4.53 2.08
CA PRO A 76 -10.32 3.59 2.18
C PRO A 76 -10.28 2.71 3.44
N ALA A 77 -9.09 2.37 3.90
CA ALA A 77 -8.88 1.58 5.11
C ALA A 77 -9.29 2.36 6.37
N ALA A 78 -9.01 3.67 6.43
CA ALA A 78 -9.39 4.53 7.55
C ALA A 78 -10.91 4.75 7.67
N LEU A 79 -11.65 4.59 6.56
CA LEU A 79 -13.11 4.67 6.55
C LEU A 79 -13.78 3.45 7.22
N VAL A 80 -13.10 2.32 7.29
CA VAL A 80 -13.65 1.07 7.85
C VAL A 80 -13.01 0.68 9.17
N GLN A 81 -11.71 0.96 9.32
CA GLN A 81 -11.00 0.80 10.58
C GLN A 81 -10.63 2.17 11.11
N LYS A 82 -11.32 2.58 12.18
CA LYS A 82 -10.99 3.79 12.92
C LYS A 82 -9.54 3.68 13.40
N ASN A 83 -8.71 4.69 13.11
CA ASN A 83 -7.28 4.76 13.41
C ASN A 83 -6.38 3.81 12.60
N PHE A 84 -6.78 3.40 11.40
CA PHE A 84 -5.89 2.68 10.49
C PHE A 84 -4.58 3.47 10.27
N LEU A 85 -3.44 2.81 10.48
CA LEU A 85 -2.10 3.33 10.19
C LEU A 85 -1.34 2.28 9.38
N CYS A 86 -0.87 2.66 8.19
CA CYS A 86 -0.08 1.74 7.34
C CYS A 86 1.31 1.41 7.90
N THR A 87 1.74 2.15 8.91
CA THR A 87 2.98 1.95 9.66
C THR A 87 2.69 1.48 11.08
N ASP A 88 1.53 0.86 11.34
CA ASP A 88 1.31 0.23 12.63
C ASP A 88 2.27 -0.96 12.83
N ASP A 89 2.63 -1.24 14.08
CA ASP A 89 3.62 -2.27 14.40
C ASP A 89 3.14 -3.70 14.07
N THR A 90 1.83 -3.89 13.87
CA THR A 90 1.22 -5.21 13.66
C THR A 90 1.16 -5.58 12.18
N HIS A 91 0.97 -4.61 11.29
CA HIS A 91 0.79 -4.76 9.85
C HIS A 91 1.56 -3.66 9.11
N HIS A 92 2.84 -3.50 9.43
CA HIS A 92 3.67 -2.47 8.85
C HIS A 92 3.92 -2.75 7.36
N PHE A 93 3.53 -1.82 6.48
CA PHE A 93 3.60 -2.03 5.03
C PHE A 93 4.99 -2.42 4.53
N ALA A 94 6.05 -1.92 5.19
CA ALA A 94 7.42 -2.19 4.79
C ALA A 94 8.04 -3.38 5.52
N HIS A 95 7.60 -3.69 6.75
CA HIS A 95 8.25 -4.75 7.55
C HIS A 95 7.58 -6.11 7.39
N ASP A 96 6.27 -6.09 7.11
CA ASP A 96 5.48 -7.26 6.80
C ASP A 96 4.53 -6.98 5.62
N PRO A 97 5.04 -6.92 4.37
CA PRO A 97 4.21 -6.68 3.19
C PRO A 97 3.14 -7.74 2.98
N ILE A 98 3.41 -8.99 3.37
CA ILE A 98 2.48 -10.12 3.25
C ILE A 98 1.31 -9.93 4.23
N GLY A 99 1.59 -9.74 5.52
CA GLY A 99 0.56 -9.49 6.52
C GLY A 99 -0.19 -8.18 6.26
N PHE A 100 0.49 -7.16 5.77
CA PHE A 100 -0.15 -5.92 5.35
C PHE A 100 -1.13 -6.14 4.19
N TYR A 101 -0.76 -6.89 3.15
CA TYR A 101 -1.67 -7.22 2.06
C TYR A 101 -2.89 -8.00 2.56
N GLN A 102 -2.69 -9.04 3.37
CA GLN A 102 -3.79 -9.80 3.97
C GLN A 102 -4.72 -8.92 4.80
N TYR A 103 -4.17 -7.93 5.51
CA TYR A 103 -4.96 -6.97 6.26
C TYR A 103 -5.78 -6.05 5.33
N LEU A 104 -5.19 -5.54 4.25
CA LEU A 104 -5.93 -4.78 3.24
C LEU A 104 -7.08 -5.59 2.61
N VAL A 105 -6.88 -6.88 2.35
CA VAL A 105 -7.93 -7.79 1.85
C VAL A 105 -9.07 -7.93 2.87
N LYS A 106 -8.75 -8.10 4.17
CA LYS A 106 -9.75 -8.12 5.26
C LYS A 106 -10.52 -6.80 5.36
N LEU A 107 -9.87 -5.66 5.11
CA LEU A 107 -10.55 -4.37 5.08
C LEU A 107 -11.41 -4.22 3.82
N ASN A 108 -10.97 -4.75 2.67
CA ASN A 108 -11.77 -4.74 1.45
C ASN A 108 -13.08 -5.53 1.61
N SER A 109 -13.03 -6.71 2.24
CA SER A 109 -14.24 -7.52 2.46
C SER A 109 -15.27 -6.79 3.33
N LYS A 110 -14.81 -6.07 4.36
CA LYS A 110 -15.66 -5.21 5.20
C LYS A 110 -16.26 -4.01 4.46
N ARG A 111 -15.61 -3.52 3.39
CA ARG A 111 -16.13 -2.43 2.54
C ARG A 111 -17.30 -2.86 1.66
N GLY A 112 -17.49 -4.16 1.43
CA GLY A 112 -18.56 -4.68 0.57
C GLY A 112 -18.35 -4.45 -0.93
N LEU A 113 -17.15 -4.03 -1.36
CA LEU A 113 -16.80 -3.91 -2.78
C LEU A 113 -16.40 -5.30 -3.30
N LYS A 114 -17.28 -5.91 -4.10
CA LYS A 114 -16.99 -7.12 -4.90
C LYS A 114 -16.22 -6.74 -6.16
#